data_AF-A0A1K2FCD4-F1
#
_entry.id   AF-A0A1K2FCD4-F1
#
_cell.length_a   1.000
_cell.length_b   1.000
_cell.length_c   1.000
_cell.angle_alpha   90.00
_cell.angle_beta   90.00
_cell.angle_gamma   90.00
#
_symmetry.space_group_name_H-M   'P 1'
#
loop_
_entity.id
_entity.type
_entity.pdbx_description
1 polymer ?
#
loop_
_entity_poly.entity_id
_entity_poly.type
_entity_poly.pdbx_seq_one_letter_code
_entity_poly.pdbx_strand_id
1 'polypeptide(L)'
;MTTHIVTSHGADFFGEDRHPLKAVGDLADYARGAISYAESGPLLDLLREPGTDRTIPAAEAAQLSELLIRVSRSRDTKPRPSALARALADAAGRAAADGEPWEWTVEAAR
;
A
#
# COMPACT_ATOMS: atom_id res chain seq x y z
N MET A 1 -12.09 15.13 -11.41
CA MET A 1 -12.28 13.70 -11.08
C MET A 1 -11.21 13.31 -10.10
N THR A 2 -11.60 12.72 -8.97
CA THR A 2 -10.66 12.29 -7.94
C THR A 2 -10.45 10.78 -8.09
N THR A 3 -9.25 10.38 -8.50
CA THR A 3 -8.90 8.97 -8.65
C THR A 3 -8.43 8.41 -7.31
N HIS A 4 -8.98 7.27 -6.91
CA HIS A 4 -8.63 6.55 -5.69
C HIS A 4 -8.06 5.19 -6.03
N ILE A 5 -7.19 4.71 -5.16
CA ILE A 5 -6.84 3.30 -5.05
C ILE A 5 -7.82 2.69 -4.06
N VAL A 6 -8.47 1.62 -4.49
CA VAL A 6 -9.23 0.73 -3.63
C VAL A 6 -8.38 -0.48 -3.36
N THR A 7 -8.15 -0.76 -2.09
CA THR A 7 -7.50 -2.00 -1.68
C THR A 7 -8.50 -2.89 -0.98
N SER A 8 -8.53 -4.16 -1.36
CA SER A 8 -9.31 -5.19 -0.69
C SER A 8 -8.46 -6.46 -0.54
N HIS A 9 -8.87 -7.32 0.38
CA HIS A 9 -8.35 -8.67 0.45
C HIS A 9 -9.52 -9.63 0.28
N GLY A 10 -9.28 -10.78 -0.35
CA GLY A 10 -10.32 -11.71 -0.82
C GLY A 10 -11.49 -11.93 0.15
N ALA A 11 -12.68 -12.05 -0.44
CA ALA A 11 -13.97 -12.26 0.22
C ALA A 11 -14.39 -11.15 1.22
N ASP A 12 -14.26 -9.88 0.82
CA ASP A 12 -15.01 -8.64 1.11
C ASP A 12 -15.55 -8.36 2.54
N PHE A 13 -15.27 -9.21 3.52
CA PHE A 13 -15.91 -9.21 4.84
C PHE A 13 -15.42 -8.02 5.69
N PHE A 14 -14.24 -7.48 5.35
CA PHE A 14 -13.57 -6.40 6.08
C PHE A 14 -13.69 -5.03 5.42
N GLY A 15 -14.33 -4.94 4.25
CA GLY A 15 -14.57 -3.69 3.53
C GLY A 15 -13.41 -3.23 2.63
N GLU A 16 -13.74 -2.33 1.70
CA GLU A 16 -12.81 -1.69 0.77
C GLU A 16 -12.16 -0.46 1.41
N ASP A 17 -10.84 -0.40 1.42
CA ASP A 17 -10.10 0.80 1.83
C ASP A 17 -9.86 1.69 0.60
N ARG A 18 -10.29 2.96 0.68
CA ARG A 18 -10.12 3.95 -0.39
C ARG A 18 -9.05 4.98 -0.04
N HIS A 19 -8.05 5.11 -0.91
CA HIS A 19 -6.93 6.01 -0.75
C HIS A 19 -6.78 6.93 -1.96
N PRO A 20 -6.60 8.26 -1.80
CA PRO A 20 -6.36 9.14 -2.95
C PRO A 20 -5.10 8.73 -3.71
N LEU A 21 -5.19 8.54 -5.03
CA LEU A 21 -4.07 8.05 -5.86
C LEU A 21 -2.82 8.92 -5.70
N LYS A 22 -2.99 10.24 -5.63
CA LYS A 22 -1.89 11.17 -5.39
C LYS A 22 -1.19 10.92 -4.04
N ALA A 23 -1.96 10.67 -2.98
CA ALA A 23 -1.40 10.43 -1.66
C ALA A 23 -0.59 9.13 -1.60
N VAL A 24 -1.05 8.11 -2.33
CA VAL A 24 -0.31 6.85 -2.49
C VAL A 24 0.97 7.06 -3.31
N GLY A 25 0.92 7.82 -4.40
CA GLY A 25 2.11 8.17 -5.18
C GLY A 25 3.14 8.97 -4.38
N ASP A 26 2.69 9.98 -3.62
CA ASP A 26 3.54 10.78 -2.73
C ASP A 26 4.22 9.92 -1.63
N LEU A 27 3.70 8.72 -1.33
CA LEU A 27 4.30 7.82 -0.33
C LEU A 27 5.65 7.25 -0.78
N ALA A 28 5.92 7.16 -2.08
CA ALA A 28 7.17 6.64 -2.63
C ALA A 28 8.40 7.43 -2.12
N ASP A 29 8.26 8.75 -1.98
CA ASP A 29 9.35 9.62 -1.47
C ASP A 29 9.67 9.33 0.00
N TYR A 30 8.66 9.07 0.82
CA TYR A 30 8.85 8.69 2.22
C TYR A 30 9.44 7.28 2.34
N ALA A 31 8.97 6.34 1.51
CA ALA A 31 9.49 4.97 1.49
C ALA A 31 11.00 4.95 1.16
N ARG A 32 11.43 5.79 0.20
CA ARG A 32 12.84 5.94 -0.18
C ARG A 32 13.73 6.47 0.94
N GLY A 33 13.19 7.35 1.80
CA GLY A 33 13.92 7.87 2.95
C GLY A 33 13.92 6.92 4.16
N ALA A 34 12.92 6.06 4.28
CA ALA A 34 12.73 5.17 5.42
C ALA A 34 13.46 3.82 5.31
N ILE A 35 13.72 3.34 4.09
CA ILE A 35 14.24 1.98 3.84
C ILE A 35 15.39 2.06 2.81
N SER A 36 16.39 1.19 2.95
CA SER A 36 17.49 1.12 1.99
C SER A 36 16.99 0.78 0.57
N TYR A 37 17.68 1.26 -0.47
CA TYR A 37 17.26 1.02 -1.85
C TYR A 37 17.22 -0.47 -2.22
N ALA A 38 18.14 -1.27 -1.68
CA ALA A 38 18.22 -2.71 -1.94
C ALA A 38 17.00 -3.48 -1.41
N GLU A 39 16.40 -3.01 -0.32
CA GLU A 39 15.23 -3.65 0.30
C GLU A 39 13.89 -3.07 -0.18
N SER A 40 13.88 -1.80 -0.62
CA SER A 40 12.65 -1.08 -0.95
C SER A 40 12.17 -1.24 -2.40
N GLY A 41 12.93 -1.94 -3.25
CA GLY A 41 12.62 -2.10 -4.69
C GLY A 41 11.15 -2.45 -4.97
N PRO A 42 10.63 -3.58 -4.46
CA PRO A 42 9.23 -3.98 -4.71
C PRO A 42 8.21 -2.95 -4.21
N LEU A 43 8.45 -2.34 -3.04
CA LEU A 43 7.55 -1.32 -2.50
C LEU A 43 7.58 -0.04 -3.34
N LEU A 44 8.75 0.40 -3.81
CA LEU A 44 8.88 1.59 -4.63
C LEU A 44 8.23 1.40 -6.00
N ASP A 45 8.32 0.22 -6.58
CA ASP A 45 7.69 -0.09 -7.88
C ASP A 45 6.16 -0.08 -7.77
N LEU A 46 5.60 -0.58 -6.65
CA LEU A 46 4.17 -0.45 -6.35
C LEU A 46 3.74 1.02 -6.20
N LEU A 47 4.48 1.81 -5.42
CA LEU A 47 4.09 3.19 -5.09
C LEU A 47 4.35 4.20 -6.21
N ARG A 48 5.26 3.92 -7.14
CA ARG A 48 5.56 4.78 -8.31
C ARG A 48 4.50 4.68 -9.40
N GLU A 49 3.89 3.51 -9.51
CA GLU A 49 2.85 3.23 -10.49
C GLU A 49 1.55 2.79 -9.79
N PRO A 50 0.99 3.64 -8.89
CA PRO A 50 -0.19 3.26 -8.12
C PRO A 50 -1.43 3.18 -9.02
N GLY A 51 -1.41 3.83 -10.19
CA GLY A 51 -2.52 3.90 -11.15
C GLY A 51 -2.68 2.67 -12.04
N THR A 52 -2.18 1.50 -11.63
CA THR A 52 -2.35 0.24 -12.36
C THR A 52 -3.04 -0.76 -11.45
N ASP A 53 -4.07 -1.42 -11.97
CA ASP A 53 -4.73 -2.51 -11.27
C ASP A 53 -3.75 -3.68 -11.09
N ARG A 54 -3.68 -4.23 -9.88
CA ARG A 54 -2.77 -5.31 -9.53
C ARG A 54 -3.45 -6.28 -8.58
N THR A 55 -3.18 -7.56 -8.78
CA THR A 55 -3.48 -8.62 -7.83
C THR A 55 -2.16 -9.09 -7.25
N ILE A 56 -1.92 -8.80 -5.98
CA ILE A 56 -0.64 -9.06 -5.32
C ILE A 56 -0.78 -10.38 -4.53
N PRO A 57 0.03 -11.41 -4.81
CA PRO A 57 -0.05 -12.68 -4.09
C PRO A 57 0.19 -12.52 -2.59
N ALA A 58 -0.44 -13.38 -1.76
CA ALA A 58 -0.34 -13.34 -0.30
C ALA A 58 1.12 -13.26 0.23
N ALA A 59 2.04 -14.00 -0.39
CA ALA A 59 3.47 -13.99 -0.02
C ALA A 59 4.14 -12.62 -0.28
N GLU A 60 3.78 -11.96 -1.38
CA GLU A 60 4.28 -10.62 -1.69
C GLU A 60 3.59 -9.56 -0.83
N ALA A 61 2.29 -9.70 -0.56
CA ALA A 61 1.55 -8.84 0.36
C ALA A 61 2.14 -8.86 1.78
N ALA A 62 2.61 -10.02 2.26
CA ALA A 62 3.33 -10.14 3.53
C ALA A 62 4.60 -9.28 3.55
N GLN A 63 5.43 -9.40 2.50
CA GLN A 63 6.67 -8.63 2.36
C GLN A 63 6.38 -7.11 2.30
N LEU A 64 5.40 -6.71 1.51
CA LEU A 64 5.00 -5.31 1.37
C LEU A 64 4.43 -4.75 2.68
N SER A 65 3.65 -5.54 3.42
CA SER A 65 3.14 -5.16 4.74
C SER A 65 4.28 -4.82 5.71
N GLU A 66 5.32 -5.66 5.78
CA GLU A 66 6.47 -5.41 6.64
C GLU A 66 7.22 -4.12 6.27
N LEU A 67 7.45 -3.90 4.97
CA LEU A 67 8.09 -2.69 4.47
C LEU A 67 7.24 -1.45 4.81
N LEU A 68 5.93 -1.49 4.56
CA LEU A 68 5.00 -0.40 4.87
C LEU A 68 4.95 -0.10 6.38
N ILE A 69 5.02 -1.11 7.25
CA ILE A 69 5.14 -0.92 8.71
C ILE A 69 6.40 -0.12 9.04
N ARG A 70 7.54 -0.47 8.43
CA ARG A 70 8.79 0.29 8.64
C ARG A 70 8.65 1.74 8.18
N VAL A 71 8.04 1.99 7.02
CA VAL A 71 7.75 3.37 6.54
C VAL A 71 6.87 4.13 7.52
N SER A 72 5.81 3.49 8.03
CA SER A 72 4.87 4.10 8.98
C SER A 72 5.52 4.50 10.30
N ARG A 73 6.56 3.77 10.73
CA ARG A 73 7.30 3.98 11.98
C ARG A 73 8.56 4.83 11.81
N SER A 74 8.90 5.22 10.59
CA SER A 74 10.07 6.06 10.34
C SER A 74 9.88 7.44 10.97
N ARG A 75 10.89 7.90 11.71
CA ARG A 75 10.89 9.19 12.41
C ARG A 75 10.73 10.38 11.47
N ASP A 76 11.14 10.22 10.21
CA ASP A 76 11.19 11.28 9.21
C ASP A 76 9.89 11.31 8.36
N THR A 77 8.99 10.34 8.57
CA THR A 77 7.70 10.27 7.88
C THR A 77 6.69 11.18 8.58
N LYS A 78 6.05 12.08 7.81
CA LYS A 78 5.01 12.97 8.33
C LYS A 78 3.78 12.17 8.81
N PRO A 79 2.97 12.70 9.76
CA PRO A 79 1.84 11.96 10.33
C PRO A 79 0.84 11.42 9.32
N ARG A 80 0.48 12.20 8.29
CA ARG A 80 -0.47 11.78 7.25
C ARG A 80 0.06 10.61 6.38
N PRO A 81 1.25 10.70 5.75
CA PRO A 81 1.88 9.57 5.08
C PRO A 81 2.12 8.36 5.99
N SER A 82 2.44 8.57 7.27
CA SER A 82 2.61 7.49 8.25
C SER A 82 1.30 6.71 8.46
N ALA A 83 0.18 7.43 8.64
CA ALA A 83 -1.13 6.80 8.76
C ALA A 83 -1.55 6.05 7.49
N LEU A 84 -1.27 6.61 6.31
CA LEU A 84 -1.52 5.95 5.02
C LEU A 84 -0.70 4.67 4.87
N ALA A 85 0.61 4.73 5.14
CA ALA A 85 1.48 3.56 5.11
C ALA A 85 0.99 2.48 6.08
N ARG A 86 0.51 2.89 7.26
CA ARG A 86 -0.04 1.95 8.25
C ARG A 86 -1.31 1.28 7.75
N ALA A 87 -2.24 2.05 7.17
CA ALA A 87 -3.48 1.50 6.63
C ALA A 87 -3.21 0.48 5.51
N LEU A 88 -2.33 0.83 4.55
CA LEU A 88 -1.92 -0.09 3.49
C LEU A 88 -1.23 -1.35 4.05
N ALA A 89 -0.39 -1.19 5.08
CA ALA A 89 0.25 -2.32 5.74
C ALA A 89 -0.75 -3.27 6.41
N ASP A 90 -1.77 -2.71 7.07
CA ASP A 90 -2.80 -3.48 7.73
C ASP A 90 -3.64 -4.25 6.70
N ALA A 91 -4.00 -3.62 5.57
CA ALA A 91 -4.71 -4.29 4.47
C ALA A 91 -3.88 -5.43 3.84
N ALA A 92 -2.62 -5.16 3.48
CA ALA A 92 -1.71 -6.18 2.92
C ALA A 92 -1.43 -7.31 3.92
N GLY A 93 -1.32 -6.99 5.21
CA GLY A 93 -1.09 -7.96 6.28
C GLY A 93 -2.29 -8.88 6.51
N ARG A 94 -3.53 -8.38 6.37
CA ARG A 94 -4.73 -9.22 6.43
C ARG A 94 -4.82 -10.18 5.24
N ALA A 95 -4.59 -9.67 4.02
CA ALA A 95 -4.53 -10.53 2.83
C ALA A 95 -3.55 -11.69 3.02
N ALA A 96 -2.34 -11.36 3.47
CA ALA A 96 -1.31 -12.34 3.76
C ALA A 96 -1.71 -13.35 4.85
N ALA A 97 -2.33 -12.89 5.94
CA ALA A 97 -2.76 -13.75 7.05
C ALA A 97 -3.87 -14.72 6.64
N ASP A 98 -4.79 -14.27 5.78
CA ASP A 98 -5.90 -15.07 5.26
C ASP A 98 -5.46 -15.99 4.09
N GLY A 99 -4.23 -15.82 3.59
CA GLY A 99 -3.72 -16.56 2.43
C GLY A 99 -4.35 -16.12 1.11
N GLU A 100 -5.00 -14.96 1.10
CA GLU A 100 -5.72 -14.39 -0.03
C GLU A 100 -4.85 -13.36 -0.76
N PRO A 101 -5.09 -13.11 -2.05
CA PRO A 101 -4.44 -12.01 -2.75
C PRO A 101 -4.88 -10.66 -2.18
N TRP A 102 -3.96 -9.70 -2.24
CA TRP A 102 -4.24 -8.29 -1.98
C TRP A 102 -4.59 -7.61 -3.30
N GLU A 103 -5.84 -7.23 -3.45
CA GLU A 103 -6.35 -6.55 -4.64
C GLU A 103 -6.08 -5.05 -4.53
N TRP A 104 -5.62 -4.48 -5.64
CA TRP A 104 -5.30 -3.08 -5.80
C TRP A 104 -5.97 -2.58 -7.07
N THR A 105 -7.04 -1.79 -6.93
CA THR A 105 -7.87 -1.35 -8.05
C THR A 105 -7.94 0.17 -8.12
N VAL A 106 -7.91 0.73 -9.33
CA VAL A 106 -7.96 2.17 -9.56
C VAL A 106 -9.39 2.59 -9.90
N GLU A 107 -10.04 3.29 -8.98
CA GLU A 107 -11.38 3.84 -9.18
C GLU A 107 -11.32 5.34 -9.49
N ALA A 108 -11.88 5.74 -10.63
CA ALA A 108 -12.18 7.15 -10.88
C ALA A 108 -13.53 7.51 -10.26
N ALA A 109 -13.56 8.48 -9.33
CA ALA A 109 -14.83 9.04 -8.87
C ALA A 109 -15.55 9.71 -10.05
N ARG A 110 -16.72 9.15 -10.41
CA ARG A 110 -17.62 9.70 -11.43
C ARG A 110 -18.21 11.03 -11.00
#